data_AF-A0A7W0VAC2-F1
#
_entry.id   AF-A0A7W0VAC2-F1
#
_cell.length_a   1.000
_cell.length_b   1.000
_cell.length_c   1.000
_cell.angle_alpha   90.00
_cell.angle_beta   90.00
_cell.angle_gamma   90.00
#
_symmetry.space_group_name_H-M   'P 1'
#
loop_
_entity.id
_entity.type
_entity.pdbx_description
1 polymer ?
#
loop_
_entity_poly.entity_id
_entity_poly.type
_entity_poly.pdbx_seq_one_letter_code
_entity_poly.pdbx_strand_id
1 'polypeptide(L)' 'LVERERSFSVRDRLATLRELEEEYITWVLERTEGNKTRAAEILGIDPSTLHRRMRPR' A
#
# COMPACT_ATOMS: atom_id res chain seq x y z
N LEU A 1 17.09 1.93 24.76
CA LEU A 1 16.86 0.60 24.16
C LEU A 1 15.43 0.60 23.63
N VAL A 2 15.25 1.02 22.38
CA VAL A 2 14.04 0.69 21.61
C VAL A 2 14.60 0.21 20.29
N GLU A 3 14.35 -1.06 20.03
CA GLU A 3 14.83 -1.77 18.88
C GLU A 3 14.41 -1.01 17.64
N ARG A 4 15.40 -0.46 16.91
CA ARG A 4 15.29 -0.35 15.46
C ARG A 4 15.19 -1.79 14.96
N GLU A 5 14.02 -2.41 15.14
CA GLU A 5 13.65 -3.57 14.35
C GLU A 5 13.90 -3.14 12.92
N ARG A 6 14.81 -3.86 12.28
CA ARG A 6 15.11 -3.70 10.87
C ARG A 6 13.77 -3.82 10.17
N SER A 7 13.18 -2.68 9.82
CA SER A 7 11.97 -2.62 9.04
C SER A 7 12.35 -3.24 7.71
N PHE A 8 12.03 -4.52 7.56
CA PHE A 8 12.24 -5.25 6.33
C PHE A 8 11.26 -4.65 5.34
N SER A 9 11.68 -3.58 4.66
CA SER A 9 10.86 -2.98 3.63
C SER A 9 10.87 -3.94 2.44
N VAL A 10 9.75 -4.11 1.73
CA VAL A 10 9.79 -4.72 0.39
C VAL A 10 10.82 -4.05 -0.54
N ARG A 11 11.30 -2.84 -0.19
CA ARG A 11 12.39 -2.12 -0.87
C ARG A 11 13.77 -2.73 -0.64
N ASP A 12 13.97 -3.48 0.43
CA ASP A 12 15.26 -4.13 0.76
C ASP A 12 15.45 -5.46 0.02
N ARG A 13 14.41 -5.94 -0.66
CA ARG A 13 14.47 -7.05 -1.62
C ARG A 13 14.06 -6.55 -3.01
N LEU A 14 14.44 -7.29 -4.05
CA LEU A 14 13.89 -7.08 -5.39
C LEU A 14 12.43 -7.55 -5.43
N ALA A 15 11.54 -6.77 -4.82
CA ALA A 15 10.12 -7.02 -4.81
C ALA A 15 9.52 -6.82 -6.20
N THR A 16 8.48 -7.59 -6.49
CA THR A 16 7.69 -7.40 -7.71
C THR A 16 6.93 -6.08 -7.64
N LEU A 17 6.59 -5.52 -8.80
CA LEU A 17 5.75 -4.32 -8.87
C LEU A 17 4.43 -4.49 -8.10
N ARG A 18 3.88 -5.70 -8.09
CA ARG A 18 2.64 -6.02 -7.35
C ARG A 18 2.84 -5.89 -5.85
N GLU A 19 3.92 -6.43 -5.30
CA GLU A 19 4.21 -6.34 -3.86
C GLU A 19 4.47 -4.89 -3.44
N LEU A 20 5.17 -4.11 -4.27
CA LEU A 20 5.36 -2.67 -4.06
C LEU A 20 4.02 -1.93 -4.07
N GLU A 21 3.15 -2.27 -5.02
CA GLU A 21 1.83 -1.67 -5.15
C GLU A 21 0.92 -2.01 -3.95
N GLU A 22 0.92 -3.25 -3.47
CA GLU A 22 0.17 -3.69 -2.30
C GLU A 22 0.62 -2.98 -1.01
N GLU A 23 1.94 -2.87 -0.78
CA GLU A 23 2.49 -2.13 0.36
C GLU A 23 2.12 -0.64 0.28
N TYR A 24 2.26 -0.03 -0.89
CA TYR A 24 1.97 1.39 -1.05
C TYR A 24 0.47 1.68 -0.91
N ILE A 25 -0.41 0.84 -1.45
CA ILE A 25 -1.86 0.93 -1.24
C ILE A 25 -2.19 0.89 0.25
N THR A 26 -1.59 -0.05 0.98
CA THR A 26 -1.80 -0.20 2.43
C THR A 26 -1.35 1.05 3.18
N TRP A 27 -0.15 1.56 2.88
CA TRP A 27 0.38 2.77 3.48
C TRP A 27 -0.50 4.00 3.23
N VAL A 28 -1.00 4.18 1.99
CA VAL A 28 -1.92 5.28 1.68
C VAL A 28 -3.26 5.13 2.40
N LEU A 29 -3.79 3.91 2.50
CA LEU A 29 -5.03 3.66 3.23
C LEU A 29 -4.91 3.99 4.72
N GLU A 30 -3.79 3.62 5.36
CA GLU A 30 -3.51 3.99 6.75
C GLU A 30 -3.45 5.51 6.93
N ARG A 31 -2.76 6.22 6.02
CA ARG A 31 -2.63 7.69 6.05
C ARG A 31 -3.93 8.43 5.75
N THR A 32 -4.90 7.74 5.15
CA THR A 32 -6.23 8.29 4.83
C THR A 32 -7.32 7.78 5.77
N GLU A 33 -6.95 7.13 6.88
CA GLU A 33 -7.88 6.56 7.86
C GLU A 33 -8.90 5.59 7.21
N GLY A 34 -8.48 4.88 6.17
CA GLY A 34 -9.31 3.94 5.42
C GLY A 34 -10.28 4.59 4.41
N ASN A 35 -10.16 5.90 4.16
CA ASN A 35 -10.96 6.57 3.13
C ASN A 35 -10.50 6.16 1.72
N LYS A 36 -11.19 5.16 1.16
CA LYS A 36 -10.87 4.57 -0.15
C LYS A 36 -10.93 5.55 -1.31
N THR A 37 -11.87 6.51 -1.27
CA THR A 37 -11.98 7.54 -2.32
C THR A 37 -10.74 8.44 -2.29
N ARG A 38 -10.37 8.91 -1.09
CA ARG A 38 -9.19 9.75 -0.92
C ARG A 38 -7.89 9.00 -1.22
N ALA A 39 -7.81 7.72 -0.85
CA ALA A 39 -6.68 6.87 -1.18
C ALA A 39 -6.54 6.69 -2.70
N ALA A 40 -7.65 6.45 -3.41
CA ALA A 40 -7.65 6.31 -4.86
C ALA A 40 -7.18 7.60 -5.58
N GLU A 41 -7.62 8.78 -5.10
CA GLU A 41 -7.14 10.08 -5.57
C GLU A 41 -5.62 10.24 -5.40
N ILE A 42 -5.09 9.91 -4.21
CA ILE A 42 -3.65 10.00 -3.92
C ILE A 42 -2.84 9.01 -4.78
N LEU A 43 -3.38 7.80 -4.98
CA LEU A 43 -2.77 6.77 -5.81
C LEU A 43 -2.88 7.07 -7.32
N GLY A 44 -3.69 8.06 -7.71
CA GLY A 44 -3.91 8.41 -9.12
C GLY A 44 -4.62 7.32 -9.91
N ILE A 45 -5.49 6.54 -9.26
CA ILE A 45 -6.24 5.44 -9.86
C ILE A 45 -7.74 5.60 -9.63
N ASP A 46 -8.53 4.97 -10.48
CA ASP A 46 -9.97 4.89 -10.25
C ASP A 46 -10.29 4.08 -8.98
N PRO A 47 -11.27 4.48 -8.15
CA PRO A 47 -11.69 3.74 -6.96
C PRO A 47 -12.03 2.27 -7.25
N SER A 48 -12.64 1.95 -8.40
CA SER A 48 -12.92 0.56 -8.80
C SER A 48 -11.66 -0.27 -9.03
N THR A 49 -10.57 0.37 -9.47
CA THR A 49 -9.26 -0.28 -9.63
C THR A 49 -8.63 -0.55 -8.28
N LEU A 50 -8.71 0.40 -7.33
CA LEU A 50 -8.30 0.17 -5.94
C LEU A 50 -9.07 -1.01 -5.34
N HIS A 51 -10.41 -1.01 -5.48
CA HIS A 51 -11.26 -2.10 -5.00
C HIS A 51 -10.91 -3.48 -5.58
N ARG A 52 -10.58 -3.55 -6.87
CA ARG A 52 -10.18 -4.80 -7.52
C ARG A 52 -8.82 -5.32 -7.00
N ARG A 53 -7.89 -4.40 -6.73
CA ARG A 53 -6.57 -4.73 -6.17
C ARG A 53 -6.61 -5.15 -4.70
N MET A 54 -7.59 -4.66 -3.93
CA MET A 54 -7.80 -5.03 -2.53
C MET A 54 -8.45 -6.42 -2.33
N ARG A 55 -8.96 -7.06 -3.39
CA ARG A 55 -9.57 -8.39 -3.25
C ARG A 55 -8.47 -9.44 -3.11
N PRO A 56 -8.44 -10.22 -2.02
CA PRO A 56 -7.56 -11.38 -1.94
C PRO A 56 -7.88 -12.33 -3.09
N ARG A 57 -6.84 -12.89 -3.72
CA ARG A 57 -6.97 -13.95 -4.71
C ARG A 57 -7.10 -15.31 -4.02
#